data_AF-A0A7J7K5P7-F1
#
_entry.id   AF-A0A7J7K5P7-F1
#
_cell.length_a   1.000
_cell.length_b   1.000
_cell.length_c   1.000
_cell.angle_alpha   90.00
_cell.angle_beta   90.00
_cell.angle_gamma   90.00
#
_symmetry.space_group_name_H-M   'P 1'
#
loop_
_entity.id
_entity.type
_entity.pdbx_description
1 polymer ?
#
loop_
_entity_poly.entity_id
_entity_poly.type
_entity_poly.pdbx_seq_one_letter_code
_entity_poly.pdbx_strand_id
1 'polypeptide(L)'
;MLNPCNPMGAKLLLPSTHQYLPIYVMPLCSLNRLRAFLYRKPGSVLLYGVPLVILLCICCNEIYWKHHEWWNDLMAKPMSEYSWPLNIDAAKLMQEYKSGTLSIQPITVDQSSISLFPSSKYCESSLITVLIKTRVEDRRNRDLLRQTWIEDLHKYNLQHSFLLGQCKSKECNNTLELELSEHKDIIQGDFIDAYLNNTLKFRMGLKYITNHCDKSDYVLIIDGDYSLNVKRLVEYLKEKAYLRTCMLEESGLMPAPSETQTIHTT
;
A
#
# COMPACT_ATOMS: atom_id res chain seq x y z
N MET A 1 18.45 -36.55 18.94
CA MET A 1 17.56 -35.42 18.61
C MET A 1 18.47 -34.22 18.41
N LEU A 2 18.61 -33.75 17.17
CA LEU A 2 19.42 -32.56 16.87
C LEU A 2 18.67 -31.34 17.40
N ASN A 3 19.37 -30.51 18.19
CA ASN A 3 18.84 -29.24 18.67
C ASN A 3 18.47 -28.39 17.44
N PRO A 4 17.20 -28.01 17.22
CA PRO A 4 16.82 -27.24 16.04
C PRO A 4 17.61 -25.92 15.97
N CYS A 5 17.87 -25.28 17.11
CA CYS A 5 18.37 -23.90 17.17
C CYS A 5 19.84 -23.68 16.74
N ASN A 6 20.50 -24.66 16.12
CA ASN A 6 21.85 -24.49 15.58
C ASN A 6 21.99 -24.94 14.11
N PRO A 7 21.61 -24.10 13.13
CA PRO A 7 22.11 -24.27 11.78
C PRO A 7 23.51 -23.64 11.71
N MET A 8 24.54 -24.47 11.75
CA MET A 8 25.89 -24.05 11.39
C MET A 8 25.88 -23.40 10.00
N GLY A 9 26.25 -22.12 9.93
CA GLY A 9 26.79 -21.50 8.72
C GLY A 9 25.78 -20.95 7.70
N ALA A 10 25.07 -19.88 8.04
CA ALA A 10 24.51 -18.97 7.03
C ALA A 10 25.13 -17.57 7.20
N LYS A 11 26.26 -17.35 6.53
CA LYS A 11 26.83 -16.01 6.34
C LYS A 11 25.86 -15.23 5.44
N LEU A 12 25.09 -14.32 6.03
CA LEU A 12 24.23 -13.39 5.32
C LEU A 12 25.12 -12.40 4.53
N LEU A 13 25.44 -12.73 3.27
CA LEU A 13 26.05 -11.79 2.34
C LEU A 13 24.95 -10.86 1.82
N LEU A 14 24.87 -9.66 2.40
CA LEU A 14 24.08 -8.56 1.86
C LEU A 14 24.73 -8.07 0.56
N PRO A 15 24.02 -8.03 -0.58
CA PRO A 15 24.55 -7.37 -1.77
C PRO A 15 24.55 -5.85 -1.56
N SER A 16 25.74 -5.28 -1.72
CA SER A 16 26.02 -3.85 -1.79
C SER A 16 25.25 -3.17 -2.92
N THR A 17 24.62 -2.04 -2.58
CA THR A 17 24.45 -0.82 -3.39
C THR A 17 24.24 -0.98 -4.90
N HIS A 18 23.01 -0.77 -5.37
CA HIS A 18 22.79 -0.21 -6.71
C HIS A 18 21.96 1.07 -6.61
N GLN A 19 22.64 2.19 -6.88
CA GLN A 19 22.06 3.48 -7.22
C GLN A 19 21.24 3.33 -8.51
N TYR A 20 20.00 3.78 -8.49
CA TYR A 20 19.26 4.10 -9.70
C TYR A 20 19.13 5.62 -9.79
N LEU A 21 19.92 6.23 -10.68
CA LEU A 21 19.59 7.54 -11.24
C LEU A 21 18.39 7.37 -12.19
N PRO A 22 17.39 8.26 -12.16
CA PRO A 22 16.44 8.33 -13.26
C PRO A 22 17.12 9.00 -14.47
N ILE A 23 17.42 8.17 -15.47
CA ILE A 23 17.73 8.60 -16.83
C ILE A 23 16.45 9.21 -17.41
N TYR A 24 16.47 10.51 -17.72
CA TYR A 24 15.46 11.14 -18.55
C TYR A 24 15.56 10.59 -19.98
N VAL A 25 14.60 9.77 -20.39
CA VAL A 25 14.43 9.36 -21.79
C VAL A 25 13.45 10.33 -22.46
N MET A 26 13.97 11.26 -23.27
CA MET A 26 13.14 12.00 -24.25
C MET A 26 13.18 11.28 -25.60
N PRO A 27 12.05 11.13 -26.30
CA PRO A 27 12.02 10.50 -27.62
C PRO A 27 12.66 11.40 -28.70
N LEU A 28 13.66 10.87 -29.40
CA LEU A 28 14.34 11.44 -30.55
C LEU A 28 13.49 11.40 -31.84
N CYS A 29 12.23 11.86 -31.80
CA CYS A 29 11.38 11.97 -33.00
C CYS A 29 11.14 13.42 -33.46
N SER A 30 11.73 14.41 -32.79
CA SER A 30 11.38 15.83 -33.02
C SER A 30 12.49 16.69 -33.63
N LEU A 31 13.73 16.20 -33.72
CA LEU A 31 14.88 17.04 -34.14
C LEU A 31 15.09 17.13 -35.67
N ASN A 32 14.52 16.21 -36.46
CA ASN A 32 14.67 16.27 -37.92
C ASN A 32 13.65 17.19 -38.62
N ARG A 33 12.58 17.63 -37.95
CA ARG A 33 11.65 18.64 -38.52
C ARG A 33 11.98 20.08 -38.14
N LEU A 34 12.68 20.33 -37.02
CA LEU A 34 13.10 21.68 -36.65
C LEU A 34 14.24 22.22 -37.53
N ARG A 35 15.09 21.35 -38.06
CA ARG A 35 16.22 21.76 -38.91
C ARG A 35 15.77 22.33 -40.26
N ALA A 36 14.60 21.92 -40.76
CA ALA A 36 14.01 22.44 -41.99
C ALA A 36 13.26 23.77 -41.80
N PHE A 37 12.86 24.10 -40.57
CA PHE A 37 12.12 25.33 -40.27
C PHE A 37 13.05 26.52 -39.95
N LEU A 38 14.25 26.25 -39.42
CA LEU A 38 15.21 27.28 -39.02
C LEU A 38 16.07 27.87 -40.16
N TYR A 39 15.97 27.35 -41.39
CA TYR A 39 16.80 27.79 -42.53
C TYR A 39 16.02 28.38 -43.72
N ARG A 40 14.77 28.80 -43.52
CA ARG A 40 13.97 29.47 -44.57
C ARG A 40 13.94 30.99 -44.29
N LYS A 41 14.45 31.78 -45.22
CA LYS A 41 14.54 33.26 -45.15
C LYS A 41 13.22 33.88 -44.66
N PRO A 42 13.24 34.85 -43.73
CA PRO A 42 12.03 35.36 -43.11
C PRO A 42 11.31 36.32 -44.06
N GLY A 43 10.06 36.00 -44.40
CA GLY A 43 9.04 37.00 -44.73
C GLY A 43 8.44 37.55 -43.43
N SER A 44 8.12 38.84 -43.40
CA SER A 44 7.71 39.68 -42.26
C SER A 44 6.54 39.15 -41.39
N VAL A 45 5.84 38.10 -41.82
CA VAL A 45 4.72 37.47 -41.08
C VAL A 45 5.20 36.47 -40.02
N LEU A 46 6.40 35.91 -40.16
CA LEU A 46 6.94 34.88 -39.24
C LEU A 46 7.54 35.45 -37.94
N LEU A 47 7.93 36.73 -37.91
CA LEU A 47 8.59 37.32 -36.74
C LEU A 47 7.63 37.53 -35.55
N TYR A 48 6.33 37.68 -35.79
CA TYR A 48 5.33 37.92 -34.74
C TYR A 48 4.38 36.72 -34.52
N GLY A 49 4.18 35.87 -35.53
CA GLY A 49 3.30 34.71 -35.41
C GLY A 49 3.88 33.57 -34.57
N VAL A 50 5.17 33.28 -34.72
CA VAL A 50 5.82 32.17 -33.98
C VAL A 50 5.92 32.46 -32.48
N PRO A 51 6.33 33.68 -32.02
CA PRO A 51 6.34 34.00 -30.60
C PRO A 51 4.94 33.99 -29.96
N LEU A 52 3.92 34.44 -30.69
CA LEU A 52 2.54 34.49 -30.17
C LEU A 52 1.96 33.08 -29.97
N VAL A 53 2.23 32.15 -30.89
CA VAL A 53 1.81 30.75 -30.75
C VAL A 53 2.56 30.08 -29.59
N ILE A 54 3.85 30.37 -29.40
CA ILE A 54 4.61 29.85 -28.26
C ILE A 54 4.05 30.39 -26.94
N LEU A 55 3.77 31.69 -26.86
CA LEU A 55 3.14 32.32 -25.70
C LEU A 55 1.77 31.72 -25.39
N LEU A 56 0.92 31.55 -26.40
CA LEU A 56 -0.38 30.91 -26.25
C LEU A 56 -0.26 29.46 -25.80
N CYS A 57 0.71 28.70 -26.31
CA CYS A 57 0.98 27.34 -25.85
C CYS A 57 1.46 27.31 -24.39
N ILE A 58 2.33 28.24 -23.97
CA ILE A 58 2.80 28.34 -22.58
C ILE A 58 1.65 28.73 -21.65
N CYS A 59 0.83 29.72 -22.02
CA CYS A 59 -0.33 30.14 -21.23
C CYS A 59 -1.40 29.04 -21.15
N CYS A 60 -1.68 28.34 -22.26
CA CYS A 60 -2.60 27.20 -22.26
C CYS A 60 -2.06 26.03 -21.44
N ASN A 61 -0.75 25.78 -21.46
CA ASN A 61 -0.13 24.79 -20.56
C ASN A 61 -0.28 25.23 -19.11
N GLU A 62 0.08 26.45 -18.73
CA GLU A 62 -0.08 26.99 -17.37
C GLU A 62 -1.50 26.81 -16.83
N ILE A 63 -2.52 27.13 -17.64
CA ILE A 63 -3.93 26.97 -17.29
C ILE A 63 -4.30 25.49 -17.18
N TYR A 64 -3.85 24.66 -18.13
CA TYR A 64 -4.05 23.21 -18.11
C TYR A 64 -3.46 22.56 -16.87
N TRP A 65 -2.21 22.90 -16.53
CA TRP A 65 -1.51 22.43 -15.33
C TRP A 65 -2.22 22.89 -14.06
N LYS A 66 -2.74 24.13 -14.01
CA LYS A 66 -3.48 24.65 -12.83
C LYS A 66 -4.83 23.97 -12.65
N HIS A 67 -5.50 23.64 -13.75
CA HIS A 67 -6.82 23.01 -13.73
C HIS A 67 -6.78 21.51 -13.38
N HIS A 68 -5.63 20.84 -13.54
CA HIS A 68 -5.48 19.40 -13.26
C HIS A 68 -4.91 19.06 -11.88
N GLU A 69 -4.90 20.00 -10.93
CA GLU A 69 -4.42 19.82 -9.53
C GLU A 69 -2.93 19.42 -9.37
N TRP A 70 -2.23 19.06 -10.46
CA TRP A 70 -0.81 18.68 -10.48
C TRP A 70 0.14 19.75 -9.95
N TRP A 71 -0.25 21.03 -10.01
CA TRP A 71 0.57 22.14 -9.48
C TRP A 71 0.79 22.02 -7.96
N ASN A 72 -0.18 21.49 -7.21
CA ASN A 72 -0.04 21.33 -5.77
C ASN A 72 0.93 20.18 -5.42
N ASP A 73 1.00 19.15 -6.26
CA ASP A 73 1.94 18.04 -6.10
C ASP A 73 3.38 18.44 -6.48
N LEU A 74 3.54 19.28 -7.50
CA LEU A 74 4.83 19.85 -7.91
C LEU A 74 5.38 20.87 -6.91
N MET A 75 4.51 21.54 -6.16
CA MET A 75 4.86 22.49 -5.10
C MET A 75 4.83 21.86 -3.71
N ALA A 76 4.95 20.53 -3.63
CA ALA A 76 5.23 19.85 -2.38
C ALA A 76 6.43 20.53 -1.71
N LYS A 77 6.24 20.98 -0.47
CA LYS A 77 7.30 21.69 0.27
C LYS A 77 8.58 20.85 0.27
N PRO A 78 9.76 21.47 0.14
CA PRO A 78 11.01 20.73 0.25
C PRO A 78 11.06 19.99 1.58
N MET A 79 11.61 18.77 1.59
CA MET A 79 11.56 17.88 2.76
C MET A 79 12.18 18.52 4.02
N SER A 80 13.10 19.48 3.85
CA SER A 80 13.69 20.29 4.93
C SER A 80 12.70 21.21 5.65
N GLU A 81 11.62 21.63 4.99
CA GLU A 81 10.56 22.46 5.54
C GLU A 81 9.38 21.64 6.09
N TYR A 82 9.41 20.33 5.86
CA TYR A 82 8.39 19.43 6.38
C TYR A 82 8.71 19.05 7.83
N SER A 83 8.02 19.69 8.77
CA SER A 83 7.97 19.17 10.15
C SER A 83 6.91 18.07 10.18
N TRP A 84 7.35 16.81 10.32
CA TRP A 84 6.41 15.72 10.53
C TRP A 84 5.63 16.01 11.82
N PRO A 85 4.29 15.92 11.78
CA PRO A 85 3.46 16.33 12.92
C PRO A 85 3.75 15.52 14.18
N LEU A 86 4.45 14.39 14.09
CA LEU A 86 4.71 13.49 15.19
C LEU A 86 6.13 12.93 15.12
N ASN A 87 6.97 13.27 16.11
CA ASN A 87 8.16 12.51 16.48
C ASN A 87 7.84 11.73 17.75
N ILE A 88 6.97 10.72 17.63
CA ILE A 88 6.42 10.00 18.79
C ILE A 88 6.94 8.57 18.83
N ASP A 89 7.30 8.15 20.04
CA ASP A 89 7.53 6.74 20.37
C ASP A 89 6.20 5.97 20.36
N ALA A 90 5.99 5.21 19.29
CA ALA A 90 4.78 4.40 19.10
C ALA A 90 4.63 3.30 20.17
N ALA A 91 5.72 2.77 20.72
CA ALA A 91 5.67 1.73 21.75
C ALA A 91 5.18 2.31 23.07
N LYS A 92 5.69 3.50 23.45
CA LYS A 92 5.21 4.24 24.62
C LYS A 92 3.73 4.60 24.50
N LEU A 93 3.30 5.14 23.35
CA LEU A 93 1.89 5.43 23.09
C LEU A 93 1.00 4.20 23.20
N MET A 94 1.44 3.06 22.69
CA MET A 94 0.67 1.82 22.77
C MET A 94 0.51 1.33 24.22
N GLN A 95 1.53 1.54 25.07
CA GLN A 95 1.43 1.25 26.50
C GLN A 95 0.46 2.19 27.21
N GLU A 96 0.52 3.49 26.93
CA GLU A 96 -0.41 4.52 27.45
C GLU A 96 -1.86 4.26 27.03
N TYR A 97 -2.08 3.85 25.79
CA TYR A 97 -3.40 3.45 25.30
C TYR A 97 -3.94 2.25 26.06
N LYS A 98 -3.11 1.20 26.25
CA LYS A 98 -3.49 0.00 27.00
C LYS A 98 -3.75 0.27 28.48
N SER A 99 -3.08 1.25 29.08
CA SER A 99 -3.31 1.67 30.47
C SER A 99 -4.47 2.65 30.63
N GLY A 100 -5.13 3.05 29.53
CA GLY A 100 -6.23 4.02 29.54
C GLY A 100 -5.80 5.46 29.83
N THR A 101 -4.51 5.77 29.79
CA THR A 101 -3.94 7.08 30.14
C THR A 101 -3.28 7.71 28.90
N LEU A 102 -4.06 8.01 27.87
CA LEU A 102 -3.53 8.57 26.63
C LEU A 102 -3.14 10.04 26.83
N SER A 103 -1.85 10.36 26.75
CA SER A 103 -1.33 11.73 26.96
C SER A 103 -1.62 12.68 25.79
N ILE A 104 -1.84 12.14 24.59
CA ILE A 104 -2.06 12.89 23.36
C ILE A 104 -3.47 12.59 22.86
N GLN A 105 -4.23 13.63 22.52
CA GLN A 105 -5.53 13.47 21.89
C GLN A 105 -5.36 12.99 20.43
N PRO A 106 -6.16 12.02 19.96
CA PRO A 106 -6.10 11.58 18.57
C PRO A 106 -6.34 12.75 17.60
N ILE A 107 -5.44 12.92 16.61
CA ILE A 107 -5.54 13.98 15.59
C ILE A 107 -6.83 13.83 14.76
N THR A 108 -7.33 12.61 14.64
CA THR A 108 -8.55 12.32 13.89
C THR A 108 -9.56 11.64 14.83
N VAL A 109 -10.52 12.41 15.32
CA VAL A 109 -11.69 11.89 16.03
C VAL A 109 -12.44 10.93 15.10
N ASP A 110 -12.82 9.76 15.61
CA ASP A 110 -13.48 8.70 14.84
C ASP A 110 -14.86 9.18 14.37
N GLN A 111 -14.94 9.70 13.14
CA GLN A 111 -16.20 10.17 12.54
C GLN A 111 -16.76 9.25 11.45
N SER A 112 -16.07 8.16 11.12
CA SER A 112 -16.51 7.26 10.04
C SER A 112 -17.12 6.00 10.64
N SER A 113 -18.45 5.90 10.57
CA SER A 113 -19.17 4.62 10.61
C SER A 113 -18.52 3.68 9.60
N ILE A 114 -17.65 2.76 10.03
CA ILE A 114 -17.10 1.81 9.07
C ILE A 114 -18.23 0.85 8.70
N SER A 115 -18.84 1.07 7.54
CA SER A 115 -19.74 0.12 6.91
C SER A 115 -18.90 -1.04 6.38
N LEU A 116 -18.46 -1.90 7.30
CA LEU A 116 -17.88 -3.18 6.94
C LEU A 116 -18.97 -3.98 6.26
N PHE A 117 -18.82 -4.26 4.97
CA PHE A 117 -19.50 -5.38 4.34
C PHE A 117 -18.65 -6.61 4.63
N PRO A 118 -18.97 -7.43 5.64
CA PRO A 118 -18.13 -8.54 6.00
C PRO A 118 -18.57 -9.75 5.17
N SER A 119 -17.66 -10.31 4.38
CA SER A 119 -17.53 -11.76 4.42
C SER A 119 -16.65 -12.05 5.62
N SER A 120 -17.20 -12.69 6.66
CA SER A 120 -16.56 -12.95 7.95
C SER A 120 -15.35 -13.91 7.89
N LYS A 121 -14.67 -14.03 6.74
CA LYS A 121 -13.63 -15.03 6.47
C LYS A 121 -12.26 -14.47 6.08
N TYR A 122 -12.10 -13.15 6.02
CA TYR A 122 -10.88 -12.53 5.47
C TYR A 122 -9.58 -12.80 6.25
N CYS A 123 -9.66 -13.30 7.48
CA CYS A 123 -8.51 -13.48 8.37
C CYS A 123 -8.51 -14.82 9.11
N GLU A 124 -9.11 -15.88 8.57
CA GLU A 124 -9.03 -17.21 9.19
C GLU A 124 -7.56 -17.70 9.21
N SER A 125 -6.96 -17.71 10.42
CA SER A 125 -5.70 -18.37 10.80
C SER A 125 -4.64 -18.48 9.69
N SER A 126 -4.09 -17.35 9.24
CA SER A 126 -3.00 -17.30 8.26
C SER A 126 -1.71 -16.77 8.87
N LEU A 127 -0.57 -17.26 8.37
CA LEU A 127 0.76 -16.74 8.72
C LEU A 127 0.84 -15.23 8.49
N ILE A 128 0.27 -14.76 7.38
CA ILE A 128 0.14 -13.33 7.10
C ILE A 128 -1.20 -13.04 6.44
N THR A 129 -1.79 -11.91 6.82
CA THR A 129 -2.93 -11.29 6.14
C THR A 129 -2.45 -10.11 5.30
N VAL A 130 -2.82 -10.08 4.02
CA VAL A 130 -2.42 -9.01 3.09
C VAL A 130 -3.60 -8.10 2.76
N LEU A 131 -3.55 -6.85 3.20
CA LEU A 131 -4.53 -5.83 2.82
C LEU A 131 -3.97 -4.93 1.72
N ILE A 132 -4.70 -4.79 0.62
CA ILE A 132 -4.23 -4.10 -0.58
C ILE A 132 -5.09 -2.84 -0.79
N LYS A 133 -4.52 -1.67 -0.57
CA LYS A 133 -5.18 -0.38 -0.85
C LYS A 133 -5.24 -0.16 -2.36
N THR A 134 -6.43 -0.15 -2.94
CA THR A 134 -6.64 0.17 -4.36
C THR A 134 -7.60 1.34 -4.50
N ARG A 135 -7.67 1.97 -5.67
CA ARG A 135 -8.70 2.99 -5.95
C ARG A 135 -10.01 2.29 -6.29
N VAL A 136 -11.13 2.79 -5.78
CA VAL A 136 -12.46 2.20 -6.04
C VAL A 136 -12.76 2.02 -7.55
N GLU A 137 -12.37 2.99 -8.38
CA GLU A 137 -12.55 2.97 -9.84
C GLU A 137 -11.63 1.97 -10.57
N ASP A 138 -10.57 1.49 -9.91
CA ASP A 138 -9.51 0.71 -10.55
C ASP A 138 -9.78 -0.80 -10.47
N ARG A 139 -10.95 -1.21 -10.95
CA ARG A 139 -11.36 -2.62 -11.04
C ARG A 139 -10.40 -3.43 -11.89
N ARG A 140 -9.95 -2.87 -13.02
CA ARG A 140 -9.02 -3.54 -13.94
C ARG A 140 -7.72 -3.92 -13.24
N ASN A 141 -7.15 -3.02 -12.42
CA ASN A 141 -5.94 -3.36 -11.68
C ASN A 141 -6.19 -4.46 -10.65
N ARG A 142 -7.32 -4.45 -9.93
CA ARG A 142 -7.69 -5.55 -9.02
C ARG A 142 -7.77 -6.88 -9.76
N ASP A 143 -8.39 -6.92 -10.94
CA ASP A 143 -8.47 -8.14 -11.76
C ASP A 143 -7.09 -8.64 -12.19
N LEU A 144 -6.17 -7.73 -12.53
CA LEU A 144 -4.77 -8.08 -12.83
C LEU A 144 -4.02 -8.60 -11.60
N LEU A 145 -4.20 -7.97 -10.44
CA LEU A 145 -3.60 -8.44 -9.19
C LEU A 145 -4.08 -9.85 -8.84
N ARG A 146 -5.38 -10.13 -8.98
CA ARG A 146 -6.00 -11.46 -8.77
C ARG A 146 -5.36 -12.54 -9.66
N GLN A 147 -4.99 -12.20 -10.89
CA GLN A 147 -4.37 -13.10 -11.88
C GLN A 147 -2.84 -13.14 -11.83
N THR A 148 -2.21 -12.46 -10.86
CA THR A 148 -0.75 -12.39 -10.74
C THR A 148 -0.29 -12.91 -9.37
N TRP A 149 0.36 -12.09 -8.56
CA TRP A 149 0.99 -12.53 -7.32
C TRP A 149 -0.02 -12.88 -6.22
N ILE A 150 -1.30 -12.52 -6.37
CA ILE A 150 -2.36 -12.98 -5.47
C ILE A 150 -2.61 -14.50 -5.63
N GLU A 151 -2.47 -15.06 -6.84
CA GLU A 151 -2.53 -16.51 -7.02
C GLU A 151 -1.42 -17.20 -6.21
N ASP A 152 -0.24 -16.58 -6.13
CA ASP A 152 0.86 -17.10 -5.33
C ASP A 152 0.53 -17.04 -3.82
N LEU A 153 -0.17 -16.01 -3.33
CA LEU A 153 -0.66 -15.99 -1.94
C LEU A 153 -1.52 -17.22 -1.64
N HIS A 154 -2.46 -17.54 -2.53
CA HIS A 154 -3.36 -18.69 -2.37
C HIS A 154 -2.62 -20.02 -2.36
N LYS A 155 -1.55 -20.18 -3.14
CA LYS A 155 -0.69 -21.38 -3.11
C LYS A 155 -0.04 -21.62 -1.75
N TYR A 156 0.16 -20.56 -0.95
CA TYR A 156 0.66 -20.64 0.43
C TYR A 156 -0.45 -20.57 1.49
N ASN A 157 -1.73 -20.71 1.10
CA ASN A 157 -2.90 -20.58 1.98
C ASN A 157 -2.94 -19.23 2.71
N LEU A 158 -2.50 -18.16 2.05
CA LEU A 158 -2.52 -16.80 2.56
C LEU A 158 -3.75 -16.05 2.06
N GLN A 159 -4.34 -15.23 2.93
CA GLN A 159 -5.52 -14.44 2.63
C GLN A 159 -5.14 -13.04 2.15
N HIS A 160 -5.98 -12.48 1.29
CA HIS A 160 -5.89 -11.09 0.88
C HIS A 160 -7.25 -10.40 0.96
N SER A 161 -7.24 -9.07 1.05
CA SER A 161 -8.44 -8.26 0.86
C SER A 161 -8.09 -6.90 0.29
N PHE A 162 -8.91 -6.39 -0.62
CA PHE A 162 -8.79 -5.04 -1.13
C PHE A 162 -9.44 -4.04 -0.17
N LEU A 163 -8.78 -2.91 0.08
CA LEU A 163 -9.33 -1.81 0.86
C LEU A 163 -9.80 -0.70 -0.07
N LEU A 164 -11.10 -0.40 -0.03
CA LEU A 164 -11.76 0.60 -0.87
C LEU A 164 -12.57 1.60 -0.04
N GLY A 165 -12.78 2.80 -0.58
CA GLY A 165 -13.84 3.69 -0.10
C GLY A 165 -15.09 3.60 -0.98
N GLN A 166 -15.97 4.59 -0.89
CA GLN A 166 -17.12 4.76 -1.77
C GLN A 166 -16.75 5.52 -3.05
N CYS A 167 -17.43 5.20 -4.14
CA CYS A 167 -17.36 6.03 -5.34
C CYS A 167 -18.16 7.33 -5.16
N LYS A 168 -17.73 8.38 -5.85
CA LYS A 168 -18.50 9.63 -5.98
C LYS A 168 -19.73 9.48 -6.89
N SER A 169 -19.63 8.65 -7.94
CA SER A 169 -20.69 8.49 -8.93
C SER A 169 -21.54 7.24 -8.66
N LYS A 170 -22.84 7.33 -8.99
CA LYS A 170 -23.78 6.20 -8.88
C LYS A 170 -23.38 5.03 -9.78
N GLU A 171 -22.89 5.33 -10.99
CA GLU A 171 -22.43 4.31 -11.94
C GLU A 171 -21.28 3.48 -11.37
N CYS A 172 -20.27 4.13 -10.79
CA CYS A 172 -19.15 3.44 -10.16
C CYS A 172 -19.60 2.61 -8.95
N ASN A 173 -20.54 3.11 -8.13
CA ASN A 173 -21.09 2.32 -7.02
C ASN A 173 -21.84 1.07 -7.53
N ASN A 174 -22.60 1.16 -8.63
CA ASN A 174 -23.24 -0.01 -9.23
C ASN A 174 -22.18 -1.04 -9.71
N THR A 175 -21.10 -0.58 -10.34
CA THR A 175 -20.00 -1.47 -10.77
C THR A 175 -19.30 -2.12 -9.58
N LEU A 176 -19.12 -1.38 -8.49
CA LEU A 176 -18.53 -1.88 -7.26
C LEU A 176 -19.43 -2.93 -6.58
N GLU A 177 -20.75 -2.73 -6.55
CA GLU A 177 -21.71 -3.71 -6.01
C GLU A 177 -21.64 -5.04 -6.76
N LEU A 178 -21.51 -4.99 -8.09
CA LEU A 178 -21.29 -6.20 -8.90
C LEU A 178 -19.99 -6.90 -8.51
N GLU A 179 -18.88 -6.15 -8.42
CA GLU A 179 -17.57 -6.72 -8.06
C GLU A 179 -17.58 -7.34 -6.65
N LEU A 180 -18.23 -6.66 -5.68
CA LEU A 180 -18.43 -7.16 -4.31
C LEU A 180 -19.15 -8.51 -4.31
N SER A 181 -20.18 -8.66 -5.14
CA SER A 181 -20.96 -9.90 -5.26
C SER A 181 -20.17 -11.04 -5.90
N GLU A 182 -19.28 -10.72 -6.85
CA GLU A 182 -18.51 -11.68 -7.64
C GLU A 182 -17.32 -12.25 -6.86
N HIS A 183 -16.49 -11.39 -6.27
CA HIS A 183 -15.18 -11.81 -5.74
C HIS A 183 -15.17 -12.01 -4.23
N LYS A 184 -16.05 -11.31 -3.51
CA LYS A 184 -16.11 -11.36 -2.04
C LYS A 184 -14.73 -11.18 -1.42
N ASP A 185 -13.89 -10.28 -1.90
CA ASP A 185 -12.50 -10.03 -1.44
C ASP A 185 -12.23 -8.53 -1.14
N ILE A 186 -13.28 -7.75 -0.94
CA ILE A 186 -13.21 -6.29 -0.74
C ILE A 186 -13.75 -5.92 0.64
N ILE A 187 -12.99 -5.08 1.34
CA ILE A 187 -13.41 -4.36 2.55
C ILE A 187 -13.62 -2.90 2.14
N GLN A 188 -14.87 -2.45 2.22
CA GLN A 188 -15.25 -1.10 1.86
C GLN A 188 -15.44 -0.22 3.11
N GLY A 189 -15.00 1.04 3.02
CA GLY A 189 -15.24 2.05 4.04
C GLY A 189 -16.29 3.07 3.62
N ASP A 190 -16.97 3.64 4.62
CA ASP A 190 -17.96 4.70 4.45
C ASP A 190 -17.31 6.09 4.36
N PHE A 191 -16.46 6.26 3.36
CA PHE A 191 -15.84 7.53 3.03
C PHE A 191 -15.56 7.59 1.53
N ILE A 192 -15.61 8.77 0.94
CA ILE A 192 -15.30 8.95 -0.47
C ILE A 192 -13.86 8.54 -0.74
N ASP A 193 -13.67 7.59 -1.65
CA ASP A 193 -12.35 7.14 -2.07
C ASP A 193 -11.67 8.23 -2.90
N ALA A 194 -10.62 8.80 -2.33
CA ALA A 194 -9.81 9.84 -2.95
C ALA A 194 -8.38 9.75 -2.41
N TYR A 195 -7.42 10.25 -3.18
CA TYR A 195 -6.00 10.21 -2.81
C TYR A 195 -5.74 10.83 -1.44
N LEU A 196 -6.31 12.01 -1.17
CA LEU A 196 -6.19 12.70 0.13
C LEU A 196 -6.86 11.94 1.29
N ASN A 197 -7.77 11.01 0.97
CA ASN A 197 -8.46 10.16 1.94
C ASN A 197 -7.78 8.79 2.13
N ASN A 198 -6.58 8.57 1.58
CA ASN A 198 -5.83 7.32 1.77
C ASN A 198 -5.51 7.05 3.25
N THR A 199 -5.37 8.09 4.08
CA THR A 199 -5.21 7.94 5.53
C THR A 199 -6.44 7.29 6.17
N LEU A 200 -7.65 7.65 5.73
CA LEU A 200 -8.89 7.01 6.21
C LEU A 200 -8.93 5.54 5.81
N LYS A 201 -8.50 5.22 4.59
CA LYS A 201 -8.39 3.84 4.08
C LYS A 201 -7.39 3.00 4.87
N PHE A 202 -6.22 3.56 5.17
CA PHE A 202 -5.22 2.89 6.00
C PHE A 202 -5.74 2.63 7.43
N ARG A 203 -6.33 3.67 8.04
CA ARG A 203 -6.93 3.56 9.39
C ARG A 203 -8.05 2.53 9.44
N MET A 204 -8.90 2.49 8.41
CA MET A 204 -9.94 1.48 8.27
C MET A 204 -9.34 0.07 8.23
N GLY A 205 -8.27 -0.14 7.44
CA GLY A 205 -7.56 -1.41 7.41
C GLY A 205 -7.09 -1.83 8.79
N LEU A 206 -6.44 -0.93 9.54
CA LEU A 206 -6.02 -1.20 10.92
C LEU A 206 -7.18 -1.58 11.83
N LYS A 207 -8.28 -0.80 11.83
CA LYS A 207 -9.47 -1.09 12.64
C LYS A 207 -10.13 -2.41 12.26
N TYR A 208 -10.09 -2.78 10.97
CA TYR A 208 -10.57 -4.08 10.51
C TYR A 208 -9.74 -5.22 11.13
N ILE A 209 -8.41 -5.13 11.04
CA ILE A 209 -7.48 -6.12 11.57
C ILE A 209 -7.67 -6.33 13.07
N THR A 210 -7.72 -5.23 13.84
CA THR A 210 -7.84 -5.32 15.30
C THR A 210 -9.12 -5.99 15.75
N ASN A 211 -10.18 -5.90 14.94
CA ASN A 211 -11.50 -6.41 15.30
C ASN A 211 -11.78 -7.82 14.75
N HIS A 212 -11.10 -8.26 13.69
CA HIS A 212 -11.44 -9.50 12.96
C HIS A 212 -10.27 -10.46 12.75
N CYS A 213 -9.03 -10.02 12.95
CA CYS A 213 -7.82 -10.78 12.59
C CYS A 213 -6.98 -11.06 13.83
N ASP A 214 -7.60 -11.65 14.85
CA ASP A 214 -6.95 -12.01 16.13
C ASP A 214 -5.97 -13.18 16.02
N LYS A 215 -6.03 -13.94 14.92
CA LYS A 215 -5.26 -15.17 14.69
C LYS A 215 -4.15 -15.06 13.64
N SER A 216 -3.91 -13.89 13.08
CA SER A 216 -2.83 -13.72 12.09
C SER A 216 -1.54 -13.28 12.77
N ASP A 217 -0.43 -13.98 12.51
CA ASP A 217 0.87 -13.67 13.11
C ASP A 217 1.45 -12.35 12.58
N TYR A 218 1.17 -12.05 11.31
CA TYR A 218 1.66 -10.89 10.60
C TYR A 218 0.56 -10.24 9.76
N VAL A 219 0.71 -8.94 9.54
CA VAL A 219 -0.14 -8.18 8.63
C VAL A 219 0.74 -7.37 7.70
N LEU A 220 0.41 -7.41 6.41
CA LEU A 220 0.98 -6.52 5.41
C LEU A 220 -0.13 -5.64 4.85
N ILE A 221 0.01 -4.32 4.97
CA ILE A 221 -0.83 -3.37 4.25
C ILE A 221 0.02 -2.75 3.15
N ILE A 222 -0.39 -2.91 1.89
CA ILE A 222 0.36 -2.48 0.70
C ILE A 222 -0.55 -1.71 -0.26
N ASP A 223 0.01 -0.88 -1.14
CA ASP A 223 -0.75 -0.24 -2.22
C ASP A 223 -0.87 -1.16 -3.45
N GLY A 224 -1.89 -0.92 -4.27
CA GLY A 224 -2.24 -1.74 -5.43
C GLY A 224 -1.31 -1.60 -6.65
N ASP A 225 -0.30 -0.73 -6.58
CA ASP A 225 0.72 -0.53 -7.61
C ASP A 225 2.05 -1.23 -7.28
N TYR A 226 2.07 -2.06 -6.24
CA TYR A 226 3.22 -2.89 -5.87
C TYR A 226 3.03 -4.35 -6.32
N SER A 227 4.16 -5.01 -6.60
CA SER A 227 4.22 -6.46 -6.82
C SER A 227 4.99 -7.12 -5.68
N LEU A 228 4.48 -8.26 -5.20
CA LEU A 228 5.07 -8.99 -4.08
C LEU A 228 5.74 -10.30 -4.55
N ASN A 229 6.98 -10.53 -4.11
CA ASN A 229 7.58 -11.85 -4.20
C ASN A 229 7.11 -12.71 -3.02
N VAL A 230 5.97 -13.38 -3.18
CA VAL A 230 5.29 -14.13 -2.11
C VAL A 230 6.19 -15.22 -1.52
N LYS A 231 6.89 -15.98 -2.37
CA LYS A 231 7.79 -17.06 -1.92
C LYS A 231 8.84 -16.54 -0.95
N ARG A 232 9.55 -15.47 -1.33
CA ARG A 232 10.60 -14.87 -0.48
C ARG A 232 10.03 -14.30 0.82
N LEU A 233 8.84 -13.70 0.77
CA LEU A 233 8.17 -13.20 1.98
C LEU A 233 7.88 -14.34 2.95
N VAL A 234 7.32 -15.46 2.47
CA VAL A 234 6.99 -16.60 3.32
C VAL A 234 8.24 -17.23 3.93
N GLU A 235 9.30 -17.41 3.15
CA GLU A 235 10.59 -17.92 3.63
C GLU A 235 11.15 -17.02 4.74
N TYR A 236 11.15 -15.70 4.53
CA TYR A 236 11.60 -14.72 5.51
C TYR A 236 10.80 -14.77 6.82
N LEU A 237 9.46 -14.82 6.73
CA LEU A 237 8.61 -14.84 7.92
C LEU A 237 8.75 -16.14 8.73
N LYS A 238 8.92 -17.29 8.05
CA LYS A 238 9.17 -18.57 8.70
C LYS A 238 10.51 -18.57 9.43
N GLU A 239 11.56 -18.04 8.81
CA GLU A 239 12.87 -17.88 9.45
C GLU A 239 12.78 -16.99 10.70
N LYS A 240 12.06 -15.86 10.63
CA LYS A 240 11.86 -14.98 11.79
C LYS A 240 11.02 -15.62 12.89
N ALA A 241 9.95 -16.33 12.55
CA ALA A 241 9.15 -17.07 13.52
C ALA A 241 10.00 -18.13 14.22
N TYR A 242 10.82 -18.87 13.47
CA TYR A 242 11.75 -19.86 14.01
C TYR A 242 12.76 -19.26 15.01
N LEU A 243 13.40 -18.14 14.64
CA LEU A 243 14.33 -17.44 15.52
C LEU A 243 13.64 -16.93 16.79
N ARG A 244 12.39 -16.43 16.68
CA ARG A 244 11.61 -16.00 17.85
C ARG A 244 11.36 -17.16 18.80
N THR A 245 10.97 -18.32 18.29
CA THR A 245 10.77 -19.55 19.07
C THR A 245 12.06 -19.95 19.80
N CYS A 246 13.20 -19.98 19.10
CA CYS A 246 14.50 -20.30 19.71
C CYS A 246 14.90 -19.29 20.80
N MET A 247 14.71 -17.99 20.59
CA MET A 247 15.01 -16.97 21.61
C MET A 247 14.09 -17.07 22.83
N LEU A 248 12.83 -17.49 22.64
CA LEU A 248 11.89 -17.72 23.74
C LEU A 248 12.22 -18.99 24.54
N GLU A 249 12.71 -20.04 23.88
CA GLU A 249 13.23 -21.25 24.53
C GLU A 249 14.48 -20.93 25.37
N GLU A 250 15.44 -20.18 24.81
CA GLU A 250 16.66 -19.78 25.53
C GLU A 250 16.39 -18.84 26.71
N SER A 251 15.32 -18.03 26.63
CA SER A 251 14.92 -17.11 27.72
C SER A 251 13.98 -17.75 28.76
N GLY A 252 13.61 -19.02 28.60
CA GLY A 252 12.74 -19.74 29.53
C GLY A 252 11.31 -19.21 29.62
N LEU A 253 10.86 -18.44 28.61
CA LEU A 253 9.58 -17.73 28.60
C LEU A 253 8.48 -18.43 27.78
N MET A 254 8.74 -19.66 27.30
CA MET A 254 7.69 -20.44 26.66
C MET A 254 6.62 -20.87 27.66
N PRO A 255 5.32 -20.64 27.37
CA PRO A 255 4.25 -21.25 28.14
C PRO A 255 4.35 -22.78 28.00
N ALA A 256 4.19 -23.48 29.12
CA ALA A 256 4.17 -24.94 29.12
C ALA A 256 3.11 -25.45 28.11
N PRO A 257 3.39 -26.53 27.36
CA PRO A 257 2.39 -27.12 26.47
C PRO A 257 1.13 -27.43 27.28
N SER A 258 -0.02 -26.93 26.84
CA SER A 258 -1.30 -27.34 27.42
C SER A 258 -1.42 -28.85 27.28
N GLU A 259 -1.54 -29.55 28.40
CA GLU A 259 -1.77 -30.99 28.42
C GLU A 259 -2.97 -31.33 27.55
N THR A 260 -2.72 -32.00 26.44
CA THR A 260 -3.76 -32.59 25.60
C THR A 260 -4.45 -33.64 26.47
N GLN A 261 -5.67 -33.33 26.91
CA GLN A 261 -6.53 -34.29 27.58
C GLN A 261 -6.72 -35.49 26.65
N THR A 262 -6.12 -36.62 27.02
CA THR A 262 -6.41 -37.93 26.45
C THR A 262 -7.89 -38.23 26.68
N ILE A 263 -8.69 -38.09 25.63
CA ILE A 263 -10.06 -38.59 25.58
C ILE A 263 -9.95 -40.11 25.66
N HIS A 264 -10.17 -40.66 26.85
CA HIS A 264 -10.44 -42.09 27.02
C HIS A 264 -11.81 -42.39 26.43
N THR A 265 -11.83 -42.98 25.25
CA THR A 265 -13.01 -43.71 24.77
C THR A 265 -13.14 -45.01 25.54
N THR A 266 -14.13 -45.07 26.42
CA THR A 266 -14.74 -46.32 26.92
C THR A 266 -16.08 -46.53 26.25
#